data_AF-A0A964KDD2-F1
#
_entry.id   AF-A0A964KDD2-F1
#
_cell.length_a   1.000
_cell.length_b   1.000
_cell.length_c   1.000
_cell.angle_alpha   90.00
_cell.angle_beta   90.00
_cell.angle_gamma   90.00
#
_symmetry.space_group_name_H-M   'P 1'
#
loop_
_entity.id
_entity.type
_entity.pdbx_description
1 polymer ?
#
loop_
_entity_poly.entity_id
_entity_poly.type
_entity_poly.pdbx_seq_one_letter_code
_entity_poly.pdbx_strand_id
1 'polypeptide(L)'
;MRLLGGDVYVPYAIEANGEVIRVFDPVHHTIANAAHPESPDDPRLVFTKRPVVTVGGELTLQTLDLIYNDQSRYYEAPFQLKSNNGAFFIDDFGRQQVSPQNLLNRWIVPLEKRVDYLTLRTGQKLEVPFETLTIFSTNLDPRDLVDEAFLRRIRYKIE
;
A
#
# COMPACT_ATOMS: atom_id res chain seq x y z
N MET A 1 -8.08 -1.41 -16.62
CA MET A 1 -7.93 -2.24 -15.41
C MET A 1 -9.13 -2.01 -14.48
N ARG A 2 -10.21 -2.78 -14.68
CA ARG A 2 -11.49 -2.70 -13.94
C ARG A 2 -11.68 -3.96 -13.07
N LEU A 3 -10.57 -4.53 -12.60
CA LEU A 3 -10.48 -5.90 -12.09
C LEU A 3 -11.13 -6.11 -10.71
N LEU A 4 -11.39 -5.03 -9.95
CA LEU A 4 -11.91 -5.15 -8.58
C LEU A 4 -13.31 -4.54 -8.37
N GLY A 5 -13.87 -3.82 -9.36
CA GLY A 5 -15.23 -3.27 -9.37
C GLY A 5 -15.61 -2.34 -8.19
N GLY A 6 -16.43 -1.32 -8.44
CA GLY A 6 -17.04 -0.49 -7.39
C GLY A 6 -16.09 0.45 -6.64
N ASP A 7 -16.68 1.53 -6.12
CA ASP A 7 -16.05 2.54 -5.27
C ASP A 7 -16.05 2.06 -3.81
N VAL A 8 -15.16 2.60 -2.96
CA VAL A 8 -14.97 2.14 -1.58
C VAL A 8 -14.79 3.30 -0.61
N TYR A 9 -15.10 3.06 0.66
CA TYR A 9 -14.74 3.96 1.74
C TYR A 9 -13.28 3.75 2.16
N VAL A 10 -12.56 4.87 2.27
CA VAL A 10 -11.21 4.94 2.84
C VAL A 10 -11.27 5.86 4.06
N PRO A 11 -10.75 5.46 5.22
CA PRO A 11 -10.67 6.38 6.35
C PRO A 11 -9.78 7.57 6.00
N TYR A 12 -10.18 8.77 6.39
CA TYR A 12 -9.33 9.96 6.22
C TYR A 12 -8.00 9.76 6.99
N ALA A 13 -8.14 9.31 8.24
CA ALA A 13 -7.05 8.90 9.09
C ALA A 13 -7.52 7.78 10.02
N ILE A 14 -6.57 7.03 10.55
CA ILE A 14 -6.78 6.06 11.64
C ILE A 14 -6.00 6.52 12.87
N GLU A 15 -6.47 6.13 14.04
CA GLU A 15 -5.76 6.35 15.31
C GLU A 15 -5.19 5.01 15.77
N ALA A 16 -3.96 5.04 16.26
CA ALA A 16 -3.35 3.89 16.91
C ALA A 16 -2.40 4.33 18.02
N ASN A 17 -2.67 3.89 19.25
CA ASN A 17 -1.87 4.18 20.44
C ASN A 17 -1.66 5.69 20.71
N GLY A 18 -2.70 6.49 20.47
CA GLY A 18 -2.71 7.94 20.62
C GLY A 18 -2.05 8.71 19.48
N GLU A 19 -1.56 8.02 18.45
CA GLU A 19 -0.94 8.63 17.27
C GLU A 19 -1.90 8.59 16.08
N VAL A 20 -1.93 9.68 15.31
CA VAL A 20 -2.78 9.81 14.12
C VAL A 20 -1.97 9.38 12.89
N ILE A 21 -2.55 8.50 12.08
CA ILE A 21 -1.99 8.04 10.81
C ILE A 21 -2.94 8.47 9.69
N ARG A 22 -2.50 9.39 8.84
CA ARG A 22 -3.24 9.84 7.66
C ARG A 22 -3.21 8.76 6.57
N VAL A 23 -4.39 8.32 6.14
CA VAL A 23 -4.55 7.26 5.13
C VAL A 23 -5.07 7.85 3.82
N PHE A 24 -6.11 8.68 3.87
CA PHE A 24 -6.56 9.40 2.69
C PHE A 24 -5.48 10.38 2.22
N ASP A 25 -5.30 10.41 0.91
CA ASP A 25 -4.26 11.19 0.25
C ASP A 25 -4.81 11.61 -1.11
N PRO A 26 -5.05 12.92 -1.36
CA PRO A 26 -5.64 13.39 -2.61
C PRO A 26 -4.74 13.14 -3.83
N VAL A 27 -3.46 12.79 -3.64
CA VAL A 27 -2.57 12.37 -4.74
C VAL A 27 -2.93 10.97 -5.24
N HIS A 28 -3.34 10.08 -4.33
CA HIS A 28 -3.59 8.67 -4.62
C HIS A 28 -5.07 8.28 -4.61
N HIS A 29 -5.92 9.12 -4.02
CA HIS A 29 -7.34 8.86 -3.84
C HIS A 29 -8.17 9.89 -4.57
N THR A 30 -9.03 9.40 -5.47
CA THR A 30 -10.02 10.22 -6.15
C THR A 30 -11.37 10.05 -5.47
N ILE A 31 -11.98 11.14 -5.03
CA ILE A 31 -13.34 11.12 -4.45
C ILE A 31 -14.33 10.63 -5.52
N ALA A 32 -15.24 9.74 -5.13
CA ALA A 32 -16.28 9.24 -6.02
C ALA A 32 -17.44 10.25 -6.13
N ASN A 33 -18.01 10.39 -7.33
CA ASN A 33 -19.06 11.38 -7.62
C ASN A 33 -20.46 10.96 -7.16
N ALA A 34 -20.68 9.68 -6.85
CA ALA A 34 -21.98 9.14 -6.47
C ALA A 34 -22.11 9.11 -4.95
N ALA A 35 -23.21 9.61 -4.40
CA ALA A 35 -23.60 9.28 -3.03
C ALA A 35 -23.92 7.78 -2.99
N HIS A 36 -23.16 7.01 -2.21
CA HIS A 36 -23.50 5.60 -2.01
C HIS A 36 -24.83 5.54 -1.23
N PRO A 37 -25.85 4.81 -1.70
CA PRO A 37 -27.18 4.79 -1.06
C PRO A 37 -27.18 4.22 0.38
N GLU A 38 -26.13 3.51 0.78
CA GLU A 38 -25.89 3.03 2.16
C GLU A 38 -24.69 3.74 2.79
N SER A 39 -24.62 5.06 2.67
CA SER A 39 -23.49 5.81 3.22
C SER A 39 -23.46 5.69 4.74
N PRO A 40 -22.34 5.26 5.34
CA PRO A 40 -22.15 5.43 6.78
C PRO A 40 -22.24 6.92 7.09
N ASP A 41 -23.04 7.31 8.10
CA ASP A 41 -23.03 8.66 8.68
C ASP A 41 -21.76 8.88 9.52
N ASP A 42 -20.60 8.50 8.98
CA ASP A 42 -19.30 8.70 9.61
C ASP A 42 -18.45 9.67 8.79
N PRO A 43 -18.28 10.92 9.24
CA PRO A 43 -17.52 11.95 8.52
C PRO A 43 -16.03 11.64 8.43
N ARG A 44 -15.53 10.62 9.13
CA ARG A 44 -14.14 10.16 9.05
C ARG A 44 -13.88 9.29 7.83
N LEU A 45 -14.92 8.80 7.17
CA LEU A 45 -14.80 7.98 5.97
C LEU A 45 -14.96 8.84 4.71
N VAL A 46 -14.08 8.63 3.74
CA VAL A 46 -14.11 9.29 2.45
C VAL A 46 -14.52 8.27 1.39
N PHE A 47 -15.59 8.55 0.65
CA PHE A 47 -16.01 7.69 -0.46
C PHE A 47 -15.14 7.98 -1.70
N THR A 48 -14.39 6.98 -2.14
CA THR A 48 -13.36 7.11 -3.18
C THR A 48 -13.58 6.10 -4.29
N LYS A 49 -13.13 6.43 -5.49
CA LYS A 49 -12.81 5.40 -6.48
C LYS A 49 -11.83 4.43 -5.84
N ARG A 50 -12.02 3.14 -6.07
CA ARG A 50 -11.16 2.10 -5.51
C ARG A 50 -9.68 2.45 -5.69
N PRO A 51 -8.88 2.45 -4.60
CA PRO A 51 -7.51 2.92 -4.65
C PRO A 51 -6.67 2.16 -5.69
N VAL A 52 -5.92 2.91 -6.49
CA VAL A 52 -4.87 2.36 -7.35
C VAL A 52 -3.64 3.23 -7.12
N VAL A 53 -2.69 2.71 -6.35
CA VAL A 53 -1.44 3.41 -6.05
C VAL A 53 -0.38 2.87 -7.00
N THR A 54 0.25 3.75 -7.77
CA THR A 54 1.34 3.40 -8.68
C THR A 54 2.63 4.07 -8.21
N VAL A 55 3.71 3.31 -8.14
CA VAL A 55 5.05 3.77 -7.76
C VAL A 55 6.09 3.19 -8.73
N GLY A 56 7.18 3.92 -8.96
CA GLY A 56 8.26 3.53 -9.87
C GLY A 56 9.63 3.44 -9.21
N GLY A 57 10.64 4.03 -9.85
CA GLY A 57 12.04 4.01 -9.39
C GLY A 57 12.29 4.79 -8.08
N GLU A 58 11.37 5.65 -7.68
CA GLU A 58 11.41 6.44 -6.44
C GLU A 58 11.04 5.64 -5.19
N LEU A 59 10.58 4.40 -5.35
CA LEU A 59 10.22 3.54 -4.24
C LEU A 59 11.45 3.22 -3.37
N THR A 60 11.32 3.45 -2.07
CA THR A 60 12.36 3.13 -1.06
C THR A 60 11.77 2.29 0.06
N LEU A 61 12.61 1.63 0.88
CA LEU A 61 12.12 0.94 2.09
C LEU A 61 11.42 1.89 3.05
N GLN A 62 11.91 3.12 3.18
CA GLN A 62 11.32 4.12 4.08
C GLN A 62 9.88 4.48 3.67
N THR A 63 9.60 4.56 2.37
CA THR A 63 8.24 4.81 1.86
C THR A 63 7.28 3.64 2.07
N LEU A 64 7.78 2.48 2.49
CA LEU A 64 6.98 1.31 2.90
C LEU A 64 6.68 1.28 4.40
N ASP A 65 7.17 2.24 5.18
CA ASP A 65 6.90 2.37 6.60
C ASP A 65 6.18 3.69 6.91
N LEU A 66 5.74 3.84 8.16
CA LEU A 66 5.09 5.08 8.62
C LEU A 66 6.10 6.23 8.67
N ILE A 67 5.78 7.34 8.02
CA ILE A 67 6.65 8.53 8.01
C ILE A 67 6.02 9.58 8.92
N TYR A 68 6.66 9.88 10.05
CA TYR A 68 6.18 10.92 10.97
C TYR A 68 6.53 12.33 10.48
N ASN A 69 5.56 13.24 10.54
CA ASN A 69 5.79 14.66 10.29
C ASN A 69 5.78 15.44 11.61
N ASP A 70 6.93 15.96 12.03
CA ASP A 70 7.07 16.70 13.30
C ASP A 70 6.30 18.03 13.35
N GLN A 71 6.09 18.68 12.20
CA GLN A 71 5.38 19.96 12.14
C GLN A 71 3.88 19.76 12.30
N SER A 72 3.30 18.82 11.56
CA SER A 72 1.87 18.54 11.59
C SER A 72 1.45 17.51 12.64
N ARG A 73 2.42 16.82 13.25
CA ARG A 73 2.26 15.86 14.34
C ARG A 73 1.35 14.67 14.02
N TYR A 74 1.52 14.11 12.83
CA TYR A 74 0.86 12.86 12.42
C TYR A 74 1.78 12.04 11.51
N TYR A 75 1.46 10.76 11.32
CA TYR A 75 2.14 9.87 10.38
C TYR A 75 1.46 9.86 9.02
N GLU A 76 2.24 9.80 7.95
CA GLU A 76 1.76 9.34 6.65
C GLU A 76 1.73 7.82 6.61
N ALA A 77 0.61 7.27 6.16
CA ALA A 77 0.50 5.85 5.82
C ALA A 77 1.42 5.50 4.63
N PRO A 78 2.03 4.30 4.62
CA PRO A 78 2.77 3.81 3.45
C PRO A 78 1.83 3.44 2.31
N PHE A 79 2.39 3.32 1.10
CA PHE A 79 1.63 3.11 -0.13
C PHE A 79 0.70 1.89 -0.09
N GLN A 80 1.18 0.76 0.46
CA GLN A 80 0.37 -0.46 0.58
C GLN A 80 -0.84 -0.32 1.51
N LEU A 81 -0.75 0.54 2.54
CA LEU A 81 -1.86 0.82 3.44
C LEU A 81 -2.87 1.74 2.77
N LYS A 82 -2.39 2.72 2.00
CA LYS A 82 -3.23 3.61 1.17
C LYS A 82 -3.97 2.82 0.07
N SER A 83 -3.34 1.79 -0.49
CA SER A 83 -3.91 0.99 -1.57
C SER A 83 -4.81 -0.18 -1.10
N ASN A 84 -5.13 -0.26 0.19
CA ASN A 84 -5.99 -1.32 0.72
C ASN A 84 -7.36 -1.34 0.04
N ASN A 85 -7.93 -2.55 -0.11
CA ASN A 85 -9.10 -2.82 -0.95
C ASN A 85 -8.91 -2.47 -2.44
N GLY A 86 -7.71 -2.11 -2.86
CA GLY A 86 -7.42 -1.66 -4.21
C GLY A 86 -6.27 -2.42 -4.84
N ALA A 87 -5.49 -1.72 -5.65
CA ALA A 87 -4.28 -2.25 -6.26
C ALA A 87 -3.07 -1.39 -5.91
N PHE A 88 -1.93 -2.05 -5.71
CA PHE A 88 -0.63 -1.43 -5.56
C PHE A 88 0.26 -1.89 -6.71
N PHE A 89 0.54 -0.97 -7.62
CA PHE A 89 1.29 -1.23 -8.84
C PHE A 89 2.71 -0.69 -8.71
N ILE A 90 3.69 -1.57 -8.79
CA ILE A 90 5.11 -1.21 -8.78
C ILE A 90 5.62 -1.35 -10.20
N ASP A 91 5.91 -0.22 -10.84
CA ASP A 91 6.45 -0.18 -12.19
C ASP A 91 7.98 -0.20 -12.20
N ASP A 92 8.55 -0.65 -13.32
CA ASP A 92 9.99 -0.83 -13.51
C ASP A 92 10.69 -1.50 -12.31
N PHE A 93 10.04 -2.50 -11.72
CA PHE A 93 10.54 -3.26 -10.58
C PHE A 93 11.89 -3.92 -10.94
N GLY A 94 12.93 -3.66 -10.15
CA GLY A 94 14.30 -3.98 -10.56
C GLY A 94 15.22 -2.78 -10.70
N ARG A 95 14.64 -1.60 -10.96
CA ARG A 95 15.38 -0.38 -11.30
C ARG A 95 15.37 0.68 -10.19
N GLN A 96 14.86 0.33 -9.02
CA GLN A 96 14.90 1.17 -7.82
C GLN A 96 16.33 1.28 -7.28
N GLN A 97 16.60 2.33 -6.49
CA GLN A 97 17.87 2.45 -5.75
C GLN A 97 18.04 1.33 -4.71
N VAL A 98 16.92 0.87 -4.13
CA VAL A 98 16.89 -0.30 -3.25
C VAL A 98 16.86 -1.58 -4.08
N SER A 99 17.59 -2.62 -3.62
CA SER A 99 17.59 -3.90 -4.30
C SER A 99 16.18 -4.53 -4.32
N PRO A 100 15.80 -5.20 -5.43
CA PRO A 100 14.52 -5.92 -5.54
C PRO A 100 14.32 -6.93 -4.42
N GLN A 101 15.39 -7.63 -4.05
CA GLN A 101 15.38 -8.60 -2.96
C GLN A 101 15.00 -7.96 -1.62
N ASN A 102 15.47 -6.74 -1.31
CA ASN A 102 15.13 -6.06 -0.06
C ASN A 102 13.64 -5.64 -0.02
N LEU A 103 13.12 -5.10 -1.13
CA LEU A 103 11.69 -4.78 -1.26
C LEU A 103 10.83 -6.04 -1.08
N LEU A 104 11.23 -7.12 -1.73
CA LEU A 104 10.54 -8.39 -1.69
C LEU A 104 10.58 -9.04 -0.30
N ASN A 105 11.74 -9.00 0.37
CA ASN A 105 11.88 -9.45 1.76
C ASN A 105 10.94 -8.70 2.70
N ARG A 106 10.75 -7.39 2.51
CA ARG A 106 9.83 -6.57 3.30
C ARG A 106 8.37 -7.00 3.14
N TRP A 107 8.01 -7.61 2.01
CA TRP A 107 6.65 -8.06 1.72
C TRP A 107 6.40 -9.57 1.86
N ILE A 108 7.40 -10.37 2.26
CA ILE A 108 7.20 -11.82 2.49
C ILE A 108 6.00 -12.05 3.41
N VAL A 109 6.03 -11.44 4.60
CA VAL A 109 4.97 -11.63 5.61
C VAL A 109 3.65 -10.99 5.16
N PRO A 110 3.61 -9.74 4.66
CA PRO A 110 2.38 -9.14 4.14
C PRO A 110 1.68 -9.94 3.03
N LEU A 111 2.44 -10.45 2.06
CA LEU A 111 1.89 -11.23 0.95
C LEU A 111 1.41 -12.62 1.39
N GLU A 112 2.06 -13.22 2.40
CA GLU A 112 1.70 -14.55 2.91
C GLU A 112 0.51 -14.50 3.87
N LYS A 113 0.52 -13.54 4.80
CA LYS A 113 -0.43 -13.47 5.92
C LYS A 113 -1.56 -12.45 5.73
N ARG A 114 -1.54 -11.66 4.66
CA ARG A 114 -2.49 -10.56 4.41
C ARG A 114 -2.45 -9.47 5.50
N VAL A 115 -1.31 -9.35 6.18
CA VAL A 115 -1.11 -8.45 7.32
C VAL A 115 0.26 -7.80 7.23
N ASP A 116 0.31 -6.48 7.34
CA ASP A 116 1.54 -5.71 7.44
C ASP A 116 1.78 -5.24 8.87
N TYR A 117 3.05 -5.18 9.26
CA TYR A 117 3.49 -4.74 10.57
C TYR A 117 4.24 -3.43 10.42
N LEU A 118 3.62 -2.34 10.90
CA LEU A 118 4.21 -1.01 10.88
C LEU A 118 4.69 -0.63 12.28
N THR A 119 5.74 0.19 12.36
CA THR A 119 6.31 0.60 13.65
C THR A 119 6.16 2.10 13.83
N LEU A 120 5.54 2.51 14.93
CA LEU A 120 5.50 3.91 15.35
C LEU A 120 6.88 4.36 15.84
N ARG A 121 7.16 5.67 15.84
CA ARG A 121 8.41 6.24 16.41
C ARG A 121 8.61 5.90 17.89
N THR A 122 7.52 5.58 18.59
CA THR A 122 7.52 5.10 19.97
C THR A 122 8.04 3.67 20.11
N GLY A 123 8.30 2.97 19.00
CA GLY A 123 8.72 1.57 18.93
C GLY A 123 7.55 0.57 18.98
N GLN A 124 6.33 1.04 19.18
CA GLN A 124 5.14 0.18 19.19
C GLN A 124 4.83 -0.34 17.79
N LYS A 125 4.50 -1.63 17.70
CA LYS A 125 4.12 -2.29 16.44
C LYS A 125 2.61 -2.24 16.26
N LEU A 126 2.20 -1.95 15.04
CA LEU A 126 0.83 -1.92 14.58
C LEU A 126 0.62 -3.03 13.58
N GLU A 127 -0.43 -3.81 13.80
CA GLU A 127 -0.92 -4.76 12.82
C GLU A 127 -1.94 -4.06 11.93
N VAL A 128 -1.69 -4.00 10.62
CA VAL A 128 -2.60 -3.38 9.65
C VAL A 128 -2.94 -4.37 8.53
N PRO A 129 -4.15 -4.28 7.94
CA PRO A 129 -4.51 -5.14 6.81
C PRO A 129 -3.58 -4.91 5.61
N PHE A 130 -3.25 -5.98 4.91
CA PHE A 130 -2.58 -5.97 3.60
C PHE A 130 -3.53 -6.60 2.56
N GLU A 131 -4.64 -5.90 2.32
CA GLU A 131 -5.74 -6.32 1.46
C GLU A 131 -5.59 -5.81 0.01
N THR A 132 -4.46 -5.20 -0.32
CA THR A 132 -4.16 -4.69 -1.66
C THR A 132 -3.74 -5.80 -2.64
N LEU A 133 -4.18 -5.68 -3.90
CA LEU A 133 -3.64 -6.47 -5.00
C LEU A 133 -2.27 -5.88 -5.41
N THR A 134 -1.18 -6.52 -4.99
CA THR A 134 0.17 -6.07 -5.35
C THR A 134 0.57 -6.62 -6.71
N ILE A 135 0.99 -5.74 -7.61
CA ILE A 135 1.38 -6.05 -8.99
C ILE A 135 2.77 -5.48 -9.24
N PHE A 136 3.66 -6.32 -9.76
CA PHE A 136 5.01 -5.93 -10.16
C PHE A 136 5.09 -5.94 -11.68
N SER A 137 5.51 -4.83 -12.27
CA SER A 137 5.82 -4.68 -13.69
C SER A 137 7.33 -4.53 -13.83
N THR A 138 7.93 -5.26 -14.77
CA THR A 138 9.37 -5.23 -15.00
C THR A 138 9.70 -5.64 -16.42
N ASN A 139 10.75 -5.04 -16.98
CA ASN A 139 11.35 -5.44 -18.24
C ASN A 139 12.58 -6.37 -18.04
N LEU A 140 12.89 -6.76 -16.81
CA LEU A 140 13.99 -7.66 -16.48
C LEU A 140 13.50 -9.11 -16.41
N ASP A 141 14.40 -10.08 -16.67
CA ASP A 141 14.06 -11.48 -16.45
C ASP A 141 13.78 -11.70 -14.95
N PRO A 142 12.68 -12.38 -14.57
CA PRO A 142 12.37 -12.65 -13.17
C PRO A 142 13.50 -13.34 -12.40
N ARG A 143 14.35 -14.12 -13.07
CA ARG A 143 15.52 -14.80 -12.48
C ARG A 143 16.65 -13.84 -12.11
N ASP A 144 16.69 -12.66 -12.73
CA ASP A 144 17.67 -11.61 -12.42
C ASP A 144 17.24 -10.78 -11.20
N LEU A 145 15.97 -10.85 -10.81
CA LEU A 145 15.41 -10.08 -9.70
C LEU A 145 15.59 -10.77 -8.34
N VAL A 146 15.30 -12.08 -8.28
CA VAL A 146 15.31 -12.87 -7.04
C VAL A 146 15.47 -14.38 -7.29
N ASP A 147 15.76 -15.11 -6.22
CA ASP A 147 15.83 -16.57 -6.26
C ASP A 147 14.49 -17.25 -6.59
N GLU A 148 14.59 -18.51 -6.98
CA GLU A 148 13.42 -19.32 -7.36
C GLU A 148 12.45 -19.53 -6.19
N ALA A 149 12.94 -19.59 -4.95
CA ALA A 149 12.09 -19.76 -3.78
C ALA A 149 11.18 -18.54 -3.57
N PHE A 150 11.66 -17.35 -3.88
CA PHE A 150 10.86 -16.13 -3.87
C PHE A 150 9.87 -16.11 -5.02
N LEU A 151 10.30 -16.44 -6.24
CA LEU A 151 9.44 -16.49 -7.42
C LEU A 151 8.24 -17.45 -7.27
N ARG A 152 8.33 -18.47 -6.40
CA ARG A 152 7.22 -19.37 -6.07
C ARG A 152 6.12 -18.70 -5.23
N ARG A 153 6.42 -17.60 -4.55
CA ARG A 153 5.45 -16.84 -3.73
C ARG A 153 4.61 -15.87 -4.56
N ILE A 154 5.08 -15.51 -5.76
CA ILE A 154 4.33 -14.69 -6.72
C ILE A 154 3.38 -15.62 -7.49
N ARG A 155 2.08 -15.55 -7.17
CA ARG A 155 1.08 -16.51 -7.67
C ARG A 155 0.81 -16.41 -9.16
N TYR A 156 0.84 -15.20 -9.72
CA TYR A 156 0.52 -14.96 -11.13
C TYR A 156 1.69 -14.26 -11.80
N LYS A 157 2.15 -14.83 -12.91
CA LYS A 157 3.16 -14.27 -13.81
C LYS A 157 2.49 -14.17 -15.17
N ILE A 158 2.46 -12.97 -15.73
CA ILE A 158 1.85 -12.70 -17.03
C ILE A 158 2.98 -12.17 -17.91
N GLU A 159 3.16 -12.79 -19.07
CA GLU A 159 4.09 -12.38 -20.12
C GLU A 159 3.32 -11.75 -21.29
#